data_AF-A0A9X8VCN5-F1
#
_entry.id   AF-A0A9X8VCN5-F1
#
_cell.length_a   1.000
_cell.length_b   1.000
_cell.length_c   1.000
_cell.angle_alpha   90.00
_cell.angle_beta   90.00
_cell.angle_gamma   90.00
#
_symmetry.space_group_name_H-M   'P 1'
#
loop_
_entity.id
_entity.type
_entity.pdbx_description
1 polymer ?
#
loop_
_entity_poly.entity_id
_entity_poly.type
_entity_poly.pdbx_seq_one_letter_code
_entity_poly.pdbx_strand_id
1 'polypeptide(L)'
;MDIGERSKVDLSRFSDADYVMPGAYLLDIKINQKTLPQRSIQYFPSPDNKSGSQVCLPPDLVEKMALKEEAAKKITLWHDNQ
;
A
#
# COMPACT_ATOMS: atom_id res chain seq x y z
N MET A 1 -33.33 -20.12 -10.68
CA MET A 1 -32.50 -18.90 -10.58
C MET A 1 -31.10 -19.39 -10.31
N ASP A 2 -30.35 -19.55 -11.39
CA ASP A 2 -29.06 -20.24 -11.39
C ASP A 2 -28.04 -19.35 -10.68
N ILE A 3 -27.35 -19.91 -9.69
CA ILE A 3 -26.27 -19.24 -8.95
C ILE A 3 -25.00 -19.35 -9.82
N GLY A 4 -25.12 -18.94 -11.07
CA GLY A 4 -24.06 -18.89 -12.06
C GLY A 4 -23.17 -17.70 -11.73
N GLU A 5 -21.87 -17.98 -11.63
CA GLU A 5 -20.79 -17.01 -11.39
C GLU A 5 -20.64 -16.51 -9.94
N ARG A 6 -20.60 -17.45 -8.99
CA ARG A 6 -19.78 -17.22 -7.79
C ARG A 6 -18.31 -17.24 -8.21
N SER A 7 -17.74 -16.07 -8.47
CA SER A 7 -16.30 -15.85 -8.45
C SER A 7 -15.73 -16.55 -7.22
N LYS A 8 -14.92 -17.61 -7.42
CA LYS A 8 -14.25 -18.30 -6.33
C LYS A 8 -13.32 -17.31 -5.66
N VAL A 9 -13.77 -16.75 -4.52
CA VAL A 9 -12.93 -15.91 -3.68
C VAL A 9 -11.83 -16.82 -3.15
N ASP A 10 -10.62 -16.65 -3.67
CA ASP A 10 -9.46 -17.37 -3.17
C ASP A 10 -9.08 -16.81 -1.80
N LEU A 11 -9.39 -17.58 -0.75
CA LEU A 11 -9.13 -17.21 0.63
C LEU A 11 -7.72 -17.58 1.10
N SER A 12 -6.93 -18.30 0.29
CA SER A 12 -5.56 -18.70 0.66
C SER A 12 -4.67 -17.49 0.97
N ARG A 13 -4.95 -16.35 0.36
CA ARG A 13 -4.27 -15.09 0.64
C ARG A 13 -4.42 -14.59 2.08
N PHE A 14 -5.47 -14.98 2.81
CA PHE A 14 -5.70 -14.58 4.21
C PHE A 14 -5.03 -15.51 5.23
N SER A 15 -4.37 -16.58 4.80
CA SER A 15 -3.58 -17.40 5.74
C SER A 15 -2.28 -16.71 6.15
N ASP A 16 -1.86 -15.69 5.39
CA ASP A 16 -0.73 -14.84 5.73
C ASP A 16 -1.22 -13.69 6.63
N ALA A 17 -0.71 -13.64 7.87
CA ALA A 17 -1.09 -12.61 8.84
C ALA A 17 -0.65 -11.20 8.43
N ASP A 18 0.33 -11.10 7.54
CA ASP A 18 0.86 -9.84 7.01
C ASP A 18 0.18 -9.41 5.71
N TYR A 19 -0.79 -10.19 5.21
CA TYR A 19 -1.51 -9.86 3.98
C TYR A 19 -2.49 -8.68 4.18
N VAL A 20 -2.29 -7.64 3.38
CA VAL A 20 -3.25 -6.54 3.20
C VAL A 20 -3.88 -6.67 1.82
N MET A 21 -5.20 -6.61 1.72
CA MET A 21 -5.88 -6.65 0.42
C MET A 21 -5.59 -5.35 -0.36
N PRO A 22 -5.37 -5.40 -1.68
CA PRO A 22 -5.31 -4.17 -2.49
C PRO A 22 -6.59 -3.35 -2.36
N GLY A 23 -6.46 -2.06 -2.11
CA GLY A 23 -7.59 -1.19 -1.78
C GLY A 23 -7.17 0.12 -1.16
N ALA A 24 -8.12 1.03 -1.03
CA ALA A 24 -7.94 2.29 -0.34
C ALA A 24 -8.24 2.12 1.15
N TYR A 25 -7.30 2.49 2.00
CA TYR A 25 -7.42 2.42 3.45
C TYR A 25 -7.28 3.79 4.06
N LEU A 26 -8.15 4.09 5.01
CA LEU A 26 -8.05 5.29 5.83
C LEU A 26 -7.09 4.99 6.99
N LEU A 27 -5.90 5.60 6.96
CA LEU A 27 -4.81 5.27 7.88
C LEU A 27 -4.34 6.48 8.67
N ASP A 28 -4.02 6.25 9.95
CA ASP A 28 -3.15 7.12 10.73
C ASP A 28 -1.69 6.83 10.38
N ILE A 29 -0.95 7.88 10.01
CA ILE A 29 0.44 7.72 9.56
C ILE A 29 1.37 8.26 10.64
N LYS A 30 2.25 7.40 11.16
CA LYS A 30 3.21 7.76 12.20
C LYS A 30 4.64 7.75 11.65
N ILE A 31 5.31 8.90 11.68
CA ILE A 31 6.68 9.10 11.22
C ILE A 31 7.48 9.70 12.38
N ASN A 32 8.57 9.05 12.81
CA ASN A 32 9.45 9.55 13.87
C ASN A 32 8.68 10.05 15.12
N GLN A 33 7.72 9.25 15.58
CA GLN A 33 6.82 9.55 16.71
C GLN A 33 5.79 10.67 16.48
N LYS A 34 5.80 11.34 15.33
CA LYS A 34 4.76 12.30 14.92
C LYS A 34 3.67 11.59 14.16
N THR A 35 2.42 11.83 14.53
CA THR A 35 1.25 11.35 13.78
C THR A 35 0.80 12.44 12.83
N LEU A 36 0.67 12.10 11.56
CA LEU A 36 0.07 12.96 10.54
C LEU A 36 -1.45 12.78 10.54
N PRO A 37 -2.22 13.77 10.03
CA PRO A 37 -3.65 13.61 9.85
C PRO A 37 -3.99 12.36 9.05
N GLN A 38 -5.06 11.71 9.48
CA GLN A 38 -5.60 10.52 8.82
C GLN A 38 -5.91 10.82 7.35
N ARG A 39 -5.52 9.92 6.45
CA ARG A 39 -5.78 10.06 5.01
C ARG A 39 -5.95 8.71 4.33
N SER A 40 -6.58 8.73 3.17
CA SER A 40 -6.66 7.56 2.31
C SER A 40 -5.30 7.25 1.69
N ILE A 41 -4.85 6.00 1.81
CA ILE A 41 -3.63 5.47 1.21
C ILE A 41 -4.00 4.21 0.43
N GLN A 42 -3.42 4.07 -0.76
CA GLN A 42 -3.73 2.99 -1.67
C GLN A 42 -2.73 1.84 -1.52
N TYR A 43 -3.23 0.62 -1.42
CA TYR A 43 -2.45 -0.60 -1.59
C TYR A 43 -2.72 -1.16 -2.98
N PHE A 44 -1.66 -1.55 -3.68
CA PHE A 44 -1.73 -2.20 -4.98
C PHE A 44 -1.18 -3.63 -4.91
N PRO A 45 -1.55 -4.52 -5.84
CA PRO A 45 -0.89 -5.81 -5.98
C PRO A 45 0.62 -5.62 -6.15
N SER A 46 1.42 -6.39 -5.42
CA SER A 46 2.87 -6.34 -5.56
C SER A 46 3.27 -6.86 -6.95
N PRO A 47 4.10 -6.12 -7.71
CA PRO A 47 4.62 -6.61 -8.99
C PRO A 47 5.53 -7.83 -8.81
N ASP A 48 6.20 -7.92 -7.66
CA ASP A 48 7.21 -8.96 -7.36
C ASP A 48 6.64 -10.16 -6.59
N ASN A 49 5.50 -9.99 -5.91
CA ASN A 49 4.86 -11.05 -5.13
C ASN A 49 3.38 -11.18 -5.51
N LYS A 50 3.06 -12.26 -6.23
CA LYS A 50 1.70 -12.55 -6.72
C LYS A 50 0.63 -12.63 -5.62
N SER A 51 1.02 -12.91 -4.39
CA SER A 51 0.12 -13.01 -3.24
C SER A 51 0.19 -11.81 -2.30
N GLY A 52 1.06 -10.83 -2.57
CA GLY A 52 1.28 -9.66 -1.70
C GLY A 52 0.66 -8.38 -2.24
N SER A 53 0.57 -7.38 -1.37
CA SER A 53 0.30 -6.00 -1.76
C SER A 53 1.42 -5.07 -1.29
N GLN A 54 1.53 -3.93 -1.93
CA GLN A 54 2.47 -2.87 -1.57
C GLN A 54 1.71 -1.58 -1.33
N VAL A 55 2.13 -0.85 -0.29
CA VAL A 55 1.61 0.48 0.02
C VAL A 55 2.18 1.49 -0.98
N CYS A 56 1.32 2.26 -1.63
CA CYS A 56 1.73 3.40 -2.46
C CYS A 56 1.82 4.63 -1.56
N LEU A 57 3.05 5.08 -1.29
CA LEU A 57 3.31 6.27 -0.49
C LEU A 57 3.32 7.49 -1.41
N PRO A 58 2.35 8.43 -1.29
CA PRO A 58 2.32 9.60 -2.14
C PRO A 58 3.59 10.46 -1.98
N PRO A 59 4.09 11.12 -3.03
CA PRO A 59 5.29 11.97 -2.93
C PRO A 59 5.20 13.03 -1.82
N ASP A 60 4.02 13.65 -1.63
CA ASP A 60 3.79 14.65 -0.57
C ASP A 60 3.93 14.08 0.85
N LEU A 61 3.74 12.77 1.02
CA LEU A 61 3.95 12.06 2.27
C LEU A 61 5.44 11.77 2.49
N VAL A 62 6.13 11.35 1.43
CA VAL A 62 7.57 11.10 1.45
C VAL A 62 8.36 12.36 1.83
N GLU A 63 7.95 13.53 1.34
CA GLU A 63 8.54 14.83 1.72
C GLU A 63 8.46 15.10 3.23
N LYS A 64 7.38 14.65 3.90
CA LYS A 64 7.19 14.81 5.36
C LYS A 64 8.06 13.86 6.19
N MET A 65 8.74 12.90 5.56
CA MET A 65 9.63 11.97 6.24
C MET A 65 10.98 12.60 6.61
N ALA A 66 11.28 13.81 6.13
CA ALA A 66 12.52 14.54 6.40
C ALA A 66 13.77 13.68 6.14
N LEU A 67 13.74 12.95 5.02
CA LEU A 67 14.85 12.11 4.59
C LEU A 67 16.08 12.96 4.33
N LYS A 68 17.26 12.40 4.64
CA LYS A 68 18.52 13.02 4.22
C LYS A 68 18.60 13.08 2.71
N GLU A 69 19.29 14.07 2.17
CA GLU A 69 19.33 14.34 0.72
C GLU A 69 19.85 13.13 -0.08
N GLU A 70 20.85 12.43 0.43
CA GLU A 70 21.41 11.23 -0.19
C GLU A 70 20.42 10.05 -0.24
N ALA A 71 19.46 10.01 0.68
CA ALA A 71 18.39 9.01 0.69
C ALA A 71 17.25 9.43 -0.24
N ALA A 72 16.86 10.70 -0.20
CA ALA A 72 15.82 11.27 -1.07
C ALA A 72 16.15 11.07 -2.56
N LYS A 73 17.43 11.21 -2.94
CA LYS A 73 17.90 10.99 -4.32
C LYS A 73 17.77 9.55 -4.83
N LYS A 74 17.60 8.57 -3.94
CA LYS A 74 17.45 7.15 -4.29
C LYS A 74 15.99 6.73 -4.43
N ILE A 75 15.05 7.63 -4.17
CA ILE A 75 13.63 7.31 -4.23
C ILE A 75 13.22 7.18 -5.69
N THR A 76 12.57 6.06 -5.99
CA THR A 76 12.00 5.76 -7.29
C THR A 76 10.50 5.60 -7.13
N LEU A 77 9.76 6.10 -8.13
CA LEU A 77 8.31 5.92 -8.22
C LEU A 77 8.07 4.58 -8.95
N TRP A 78 7.13 3.80 -8.46
CA TRP A 78 6.90 2.43 -8.94
C TRP A 78 5.50 2.20 -9.46
N HIS A 79 4.55 3.11 -9.19
CA HIS A 79 3.17 2.98 -9.63
C HIS A 79 2.68 4.29 -10.27
N ASP A 80 2.57 4.33 -11.61
CA ASP A 80 2.01 5.48 -12.36
C ASP A 80 2.60 6.85 -11.97
N ASN A 81 3.92 6.93 -11.81
CA ASN A 81 4.64 8.12 -11.29
C ASN A 81 4.20 8.54 -9.87
N GLN A 82 3.85 7.56 -9.04
CA GLN A 82 3.74 7.64 -7.58
C GLN A 82 4.63 6.58 -6.92
#